data_AF-A0A8S3TJS7-F1
#
_entry.id   AF-A0A8S3TJS7-F1
#
_cell.length_a   1.000
_cell.length_b   1.000
_cell.length_c   1.000
_cell.angle_alpha   90.00
_cell.angle_beta   90.00
_cell.angle_gamma   90.00
#
_symmetry.space_group_name_H-M   'P 1'
#
loop_
_entity.id
_entity.type
_entity.pdbx_description
1 polymer ?
#
loop_
_entity_poly.entity_id
_entity_poly.type
_entity_poly.pdbx_seq_one_letter_code
_entity_poly.pdbx_strand_id
1 'polypeptide(L)'
;MPELEYLNLENNSLGYFLESEKYSVTNTTVLKDINLSFNGIDKLNTSVFHGHPCLEKINLSNNFLTDIHFDISHLKSLKIMDLSNNRIQGFEKRTIEHLNKLFDELNMQLNLSNNIIKCSCDNIQFLQWMVERSVHFSQKNRIKCRYDNETTILLATFTKTLLQLEKECGSYTMLIILMSVALLTVCITVISGLAYRYRWTLRYIYYMTVSKYRRYKPQNIDHNFSYDAFISYADEDKSFIVKECLPILEVQGGMEICIHQRDFLPGEEITNNITNAIHESRKTICIITRSFLDSYYCMFEFNIARMESIYSRGGTNILLLVFYDQLRAQDLPLVMLELVQQDSYLEYPDDEQGNIVFWDKIKEAIAL
;
A
#
# COMPACT_ATOMS: atom_id res chain seq x y z
N MET A 1 -1.89 56.64 43.62
CA MET A 1 -0.66 57.35 43.22
C MET A 1 -0.77 57.68 41.73
N PRO A 2 -1.36 58.82 41.35
CA PRO A 2 -1.70 59.09 39.94
C PRO A 2 -0.53 59.46 39.02
N GLU A 3 0.68 59.67 39.54
CA GLU A 3 1.87 60.11 38.77
C GLU A 3 3.04 59.12 38.79
N LEU A 4 2.83 57.89 39.27
CA LEU A 4 3.92 56.93 39.42
C LEU A 4 4.32 56.37 38.05
N GLU A 5 5.45 56.84 37.51
CA GLU A 5 6.00 56.34 36.24
C GLU A 5 6.97 55.17 36.40
N TYR A 6 7.65 55.07 37.55
CA TYR A 6 8.68 54.07 37.83
C TYR A 6 8.38 53.38 39.15
N LEU A 7 8.25 52.05 39.13
CA LEU A 7 8.01 51.24 40.32
C LEU A 7 9.12 50.20 40.49
N ASN A 8 9.95 50.36 41.51
CA ASN A 8 10.96 49.39 41.88
C ASN A 8 10.51 48.56 43.08
N LEU A 9 10.31 47.26 42.86
CA LEU A 9 9.92 46.26 43.84
C LEU A 9 10.93 45.11 43.88
N GLU A 10 12.15 45.33 43.44
CA GLU A 10 13.23 44.35 43.48
C GLU A 10 13.49 43.82 44.90
N ASN A 11 13.76 42.51 45.00
CA ASN A 11 14.19 41.86 46.23
C ASN A 11 13.20 41.98 47.42
N ASN A 12 11.91 41.80 47.15
CA ASN A 12 10.83 41.89 48.15
C ASN A 12 10.07 40.56 48.38
N SER A 13 10.57 39.44 47.85
CA SER A 13 9.93 38.11 48.01
C SER A 13 8.44 38.08 47.64
N LEU A 14 8.05 38.80 46.56
CA LEU A 14 6.65 39.00 46.16
C LEU A 14 5.99 37.81 45.44
N GLY A 15 6.71 36.70 45.21
CA GLY A 15 6.22 35.54 44.44
C GLY A 15 4.82 35.08 44.81
N TYR A 16 4.62 34.68 46.08
CA TYR A 16 3.32 34.20 46.56
C TYR A 16 2.20 35.26 46.49
N PHE A 17 2.55 36.53 46.62
CA PHE A 17 1.57 37.61 46.62
C PHE A 17 1.03 37.90 45.22
N LEU A 18 1.89 37.87 44.20
CA LEU A 18 1.55 38.18 42.80
C LEU A 18 0.92 37.01 42.02
N GLU A 19 0.91 35.81 42.61
CA GLU A 19 0.17 34.66 42.07
C GLU A 19 -1.34 34.83 42.25
N SER A 20 -1.79 35.53 43.30
CA SER A 20 -3.21 35.68 43.66
C SER A 20 -3.92 36.77 42.85
N GLU A 21 -5.12 36.47 42.34
CA GLU A 21 -5.96 37.44 41.60
C GLU A 21 -6.41 38.65 42.42
N LYS A 22 -6.32 38.56 43.76
CA LYS A 22 -6.71 39.66 44.64
C LYS A 22 -5.75 40.85 44.60
N TYR A 23 -4.54 40.64 44.09
CA TYR A 23 -3.47 41.63 44.19
C TYR A 23 -2.91 41.96 42.81
N SER A 24 -3.42 43.05 42.23
CA SER A 24 -2.82 43.67 41.05
C SER A 24 -1.73 44.64 41.46
N VAL A 25 -0.72 44.81 40.60
CA VAL A 25 0.35 45.79 40.81
C VAL A 25 -0.20 47.19 40.56
N THR A 26 -0.99 47.70 41.50
CA THR A 26 -1.62 49.02 41.46
C THR A 26 -2.60 49.22 40.28
N ASN A 27 -3.32 50.35 40.29
CA ASN A 27 -4.21 50.74 39.19
C ASN A 27 -3.77 52.12 38.70
N THR A 28 -2.56 52.17 38.12
CA THR A 28 -1.92 53.41 37.67
C THR A 28 -1.79 53.42 36.16
N THR A 29 -2.47 54.34 35.50
CA THR A 29 -2.51 54.39 34.02
C THR A 29 -1.24 54.96 33.38
N VAL A 30 -0.34 55.54 34.17
CA VAL A 30 0.88 56.24 33.69
C VAL A 30 2.19 55.48 33.92
N LEU A 31 2.13 54.29 34.52
CA LEU A 31 3.34 53.51 34.84
C LEU A 31 4.06 53.09 33.54
N LYS A 32 5.37 53.38 33.47
CA LYS A 32 6.23 53.07 32.32
C LYS A 32 7.21 51.95 32.62
N ASP A 33 7.84 51.97 33.78
CA ASP A 33 8.88 51.00 34.13
C ASP A 33 8.54 50.29 35.44
N ILE A 34 8.59 48.96 35.43
CA ILE A 34 8.41 48.14 36.61
C ILE A 34 9.56 47.15 36.79
N ASN A 35 10.14 47.12 38.00
CA ASN A 35 11.16 46.16 38.40
C ASN A 35 10.62 45.21 39.47
N LEU A 36 10.45 43.94 39.09
CA LEU A 36 10.01 42.82 39.91
C LEU A 36 11.10 41.74 40.02
N SER A 37 12.35 42.09 39.76
CA SER A 37 13.46 41.12 39.84
C SER A 37 13.72 40.62 41.28
N PHE A 38 14.31 39.44 41.40
CA PHE A 38 14.68 38.85 42.70
C PHE A 38 13.50 38.68 43.68
N ASN A 39 12.31 38.36 43.20
CA ASN A 39 11.11 38.22 44.04
C ASN A 39 10.67 36.77 44.28
N GLY A 40 11.41 35.80 43.76
CA GLY A 40 11.07 34.39 43.87
C GLY A 40 9.75 34.03 43.17
N ILE A 41 9.42 34.75 42.09
CA ILE A 41 8.18 34.58 41.34
C ILE A 41 8.29 33.33 40.46
N ASP A 42 7.47 32.31 40.67
CA ASP A 42 7.34 31.14 39.80
C ASP A 42 6.12 31.22 38.88
N LYS A 43 5.04 31.85 39.35
CA LYS A 43 3.84 32.17 38.59
C LYS A 43 3.37 33.59 38.86
N LEU A 44 2.79 34.20 37.84
CA LEU A 44 2.09 35.47 37.93
C LEU A 44 0.63 35.25 37.53
N ASN A 45 -0.27 35.97 38.19
CA ASN A 45 -1.65 36.07 37.74
C ASN A 45 -1.72 36.61 36.29
N THR A 46 -2.62 36.05 35.49
CA THR A 46 -2.92 36.45 34.12
C THR A 46 -3.10 37.96 33.93
N SER A 47 -3.71 38.62 34.90
CA SER A 47 -4.10 40.04 34.86
C SER A 47 -3.15 40.97 35.62
N VAL A 48 -1.97 40.51 36.04
CA VAL A 48 -1.06 41.28 36.92
C VAL A 48 -0.64 42.65 36.35
N PHE A 49 -0.59 42.78 35.01
CA PHE A 49 -0.26 44.02 34.31
C PHE A 49 -1.48 44.68 33.64
N HIS A 50 -2.72 44.24 33.93
CA HIS A 50 -3.91 44.91 33.41
C HIS A 50 -4.00 46.34 33.96
N GLY A 51 -4.50 47.28 33.15
CA GLY A 51 -4.62 48.69 33.52
C GLY A 51 -3.35 49.53 33.33
N HIS A 52 -2.28 48.95 32.77
CA HIS A 52 -0.99 49.61 32.56
C HIS A 52 -0.60 49.68 31.07
N PRO A 53 -1.36 50.39 30.21
CA PRO A 53 -1.12 50.42 28.77
C PRO A 53 0.18 51.13 28.38
N CYS A 54 0.70 52.00 29.25
CA CYS A 54 1.93 52.78 29.02
C CYS A 54 3.21 52.07 29.45
N LEU A 55 3.16 50.82 29.90
CA LEU A 55 4.36 50.07 30.31
C LEU A 55 5.31 49.90 29.11
N GLU A 56 6.52 50.42 29.27
CA GLU A 56 7.62 50.33 28.33
C GLU A 56 8.65 49.29 28.75
N LYS A 57 8.87 49.10 30.05
CA LYS A 57 9.86 48.13 30.56
C LYS A 57 9.32 47.29 31.70
N ILE A 58 9.49 45.98 31.55
CA ILE A 58 9.17 45.00 32.59
C ILE A 58 10.45 44.21 32.90
N ASN A 59 10.96 44.33 34.13
CA ASN A 59 12.06 43.51 34.60
C ASN A 59 11.54 42.43 35.56
N LEU A 60 11.62 41.17 35.11
CA LEU A 60 11.25 39.96 35.82
C LEU A 60 12.45 39.00 35.98
N SER A 61 13.67 39.52 35.85
CA SER A 61 14.88 38.72 35.94
C SER A 61 15.10 38.14 37.34
N ASN A 62 15.89 37.06 37.43
CA ASN A 62 16.25 36.41 38.70
C ASN A 62 15.03 35.97 39.51
N ASN A 63 14.11 35.29 38.83
CA ASN A 63 12.92 34.69 39.42
C ASN A 63 12.90 33.18 39.05
N PHE A 64 11.77 32.51 39.21
CA PHE A 64 11.60 31.08 38.97
C PHE A 64 10.59 30.79 37.84
N LEU A 65 10.30 31.77 36.98
CA LEU A 65 9.32 31.64 35.91
C LEU A 65 9.70 30.52 34.93
N THR A 66 8.70 29.73 34.52
CA THR A 66 8.84 28.68 33.50
C THR A 66 8.26 29.06 32.14
N ASP A 67 7.30 29.98 32.11
CA ASP A 67 6.68 30.56 30.91
C ASP A 67 6.13 31.97 31.26
N ILE A 68 5.63 32.69 30.25
CA ILE A 68 4.84 33.92 30.39
C ILE A 68 3.37 33.52 30.57
N HIS A 69 2.95 33.33 31.82
CA HIS A 69 1.57 32.97 32.16
C HIS A 69 0.60 34.17 32.21
N PHE A 70 1.09 35.37 31.88
CA PHE A 70 0.33 36.62 31.96
C PHE A 70 0.00 37.19 30.59
N ASP A 71 -1.09 37.95 30.53
CA ASP A 71 -1.49 38.61 29.29
C ASP A 71 -0.54 39.78 29.00
N ILE A 72 0.01 39.77 27.79
CA ILE A 72 0.89 40.81 27.25
C ILE A 72 0.28 41.47 26.03
N SER A 73 -0.88 41.01 25.57
CA SER A 73 -1.51 41.46 24.32
C SER A 73 -1.98 42.93 24.38
N HIS A 74 -2.22 43.46 25.57
CA HIS A 74 -2.64 44.85 25.79
C HIS A 74 -1.48 45.83 25.98
N LEU A 75 -0.24 45.36 26.10
CA LEU A 75 0.94 46.18 26.41
C LEU A 75 1.52 46.87 25.17
N LYS A 76 0.77 47.82 24.61
CA LYS A 76 1.05 48.49 23.33
C LYS A 76 2.22 49.47 23.34
N SER A 77 2.89 49.68 24.47
CA SER A 77 4.07 50.55 24.57
C SER A 77 5.33 49.79 24.98
N LEU A 78 5.24 48.46 25.11
CA LEU A 78 6.31 47.63 25.65
C LEU A 78 7.49 47.56 24.70
N LYS A 79 8.67 47.98 25.20
CA LYS A 79 9.92 48.01 24.45
C LYS A 79 10.92 46.99 24.96
N ILE A 80 10.93 46.71 26.26
CA ILE A 80 11.91 45.82 26.88
C ILE A 80 11.22 44.91 27.89
N MET A 81 11.43 43.60 27.75
CA MET A 81 11.10 42.63 28.78
C MET A 81 12.34 41.83 29.16
N ASP A 82 12.71 41.85 30.43
CA ASP A 82 13.82 41.07 30.95
C ASP A 82 13.30 39.86 31.73
N LEU A 83 13.53 38.66 31.18
CA LEU A 83 13.24 37.36 31.80
C LEU A 83 14.53 36.56 32.06
N SER A 84 15.68 37.23 32.09
CA SER A 84 16.96 36.55 32.31
C SER A 84 17.04 35.89 33.68
N ASN A 85 17.84 34.82 33.80
CA ASN A 85 18.01 34.08 35.06
C ASN A 85 16.67 33.56 35.63
N ASN A 86 15.86 32.93 34.78
CA ASN A 86 14.64 32.21 35.16
C ASN A 86 14.78 30.71 34.82
N ARG A 87 13.66 29.97 34.80
CA ARG A 87 13.60 28.54 34.50
C ARG A 87 12.84 28.27 33.19
N ILE A 88 12.86 29.22 32.27
CA ILE A 88 12.16 29.11 30.98
C ILE A 88 12.87 28.07 30.12
N GLN A 89 12.13 27.04 29.70
CA GLN A 89 12.65 25.98 28.82
C GLN A 89 12.14 26.11 27.39
N GLY A 90 11.04 26.83 27.19
CA GLY A 90 10.36 27.05 25.92
C GLY A 90 9.10 27.86 26.16
N PHE A 91 8.43 28.29 25.10
CA PHE A 91 7.15 28.97 25.19
C PHE A 91 6.07 28.17 24.47
N GLU A 92 4.88 28.16 25.04
CA GLU A 92 3.70 27.66 24.36
C GLU A 92 3.37 28.49 23.10
N LYS A 93 2.68 27.85 22.15
CA LYS A 93 2.29 28.47 20.88
C LYS A 93 1.55 29.80 21.05
N ARG A 94 0.64 29.88 22.04
CA ARG A 94 -0.12 31.10 22.34
C ARG A 94 0.78 32.26 22.78
N THR A 95 1.77 31.98 23.63
CA THR A 95 2.77 32.97 24.07
C THR A 95 3.59 33.47 22.88
N ILE A 96 4.03 32.56 22.00
CA ILE A 96 4.75 32.90 20.77
C ILE A 96 3.90 33.82 19.87
N GLU A 97 2.61 33.52 19.69
CA GLU A 97 1.70 34.34 18.88
C GLU A 97 1.54 35.76 19.44
N HIS A 98 1.44 35.92 20.76
CA HIS A 98 1.37 37.24 21.40
C HIS A 98 2.69 38.01 21.28
N LEU A 99 3.83 37.33 21.49
CA LEU A 99 5.15 37.93 21.33
C LEU A 99 5.40 38.36 19.88
N ASN A 100 4.97 37.58 18.89
CA ASN A 100 5.07 37.96 17.47
C ASN A 100 4.40 39.29 17.18
N LYS A 101 3.19 39.52 17.71
CA LYS A 101 2.51 40.82 17.56
C LYS A 101 3.33 41.96 18.15
N LEU A 102 3.87 41.79 19.36
CA LEU A 102 4.69 42.82 20.01
C LEU A 102 6.03 43.05 19.29
N PHE A 103 6.64 42.00 18.76
CA PHE A 103 7.86 42.10 17.95
C PHE A 103 7.60 42.88 16.66
N ASP A 104 6.51 42.56 15.96
CA ASP A 104 6.16 43.17 14.67
C ASP A 104 5.65 44.62 14.82
N GLU A 105 4.84 44.90 15.84
CA GLU A 105 4.23 46.23 16.04
C GLU A 105 5.15 47.22 16.76
N LEU A 106 5.96 46.76 17.73
CA LEU A 106 6.69 47.64 18.66
C LEU A 106 8.21 47.51 18.57
N ASN A 107 8.73 46.56 17.78
CA ASN A 107 10.15 46.21 17.76
C ASN A 107 10.72 45.92 19.16
N MET A 108 9.91 45.24 19.97
CA MET A 108 10.21 44.93 21.37
C MET A 108 11.43 44.00 21.50
N GLN A 109 12.22 44.21 22.55
CA GLN A 109 13.41 43.43 22.90
C GLN A 109 13.12 42.52 24.09
N LEU A 110 13.45 41.24 23.95
CA LEU A 110 13.29 40.20 24.97
C LEU A 110 14.66 39.68 25.42
N ASN A 111 14.91 39.68 26.72
CA ASN A 111 16.12 39.09 27.30
C ASN A 111 15.79 37.74 27.95
N LEU A 112 16.30 36.65 27.36
CA LEU A 112 16.20 35.27 27.88
C LEU A 112 17.54 34.72 28.37
N SER A 113 18.56 35.56 28.52
CA SER A 113 19.89 35.10 28.93
C SER A 113 19.86 34.32 30.25
N ASN A 114 20.75 33.33 30.37
CA ASN A 114 20.85 32.47 31.54
C ASN A 114 19.57 31.67 31.88
N ASN A 115 18.65 31.50 30.93
CA ASN A 115 17.68 30.41 30.95
C ASN A 115 18.27 29.17 30.25
N ILE A 116 17.84 27.98 30.66
CA ILE A 116 18.23 26.71 30.04
C ILE A 116 17.08 26.25 29.16
N ILE A 117 17.17 26.56 27.87
CA ILE A 117 16.17 26.13 26.87
C ILE A 117 16.26 24.62 26.65
N LYS A 118 15.13 23.93 26.49
CA LYS A 118 15.11 22.48 26.20
C LYS A 118 15.35 22.21 24.72
N CYS A 119 16.38 21.42 24.40
CA CYS A 119 16.69 20.94 23.06
C CYS A 119 16.09 19.55 22.86
N SER A 120 14.83 19.51 22.43
CA SER A 120 14.11 18.28 22.12
C SER A 120 13.18 18.46 20.93
N CYS A 121 12.69 17.35 20.38
CA CYS A 121 11.74 17.36 19.26
C CYS A 121 10.45 18.12 19.59
N ASP A 122 9.98 18.05 20.84
CA ASP A 122 8.74 18.73 21.26
C ASP A 122 8.88 20.25 21.27
N ASN A 123 10.10 20.78 21.48
CA ASN A 123 10.37 22.21 21.58
C ASN A 123 10.92 22.80 20.28
N ILE A 124 10.97 22.02 19.20
CA ILE A 124 11.64 22.41 17.95
C ILE A 124 11.06 23.68 17.32
N GLN A 125 9.74 23.88 17.44
CA GLN A 125 9.05 25.07 16.93
C GLN A 125 9.49 26.35 17.64
N PHE A 126 9.68 26.27 18.97
CA PHE A 126 10.19 27.39 19.75
C PHE A 126 11.63 27.73 19.36
N LEU A 127 12.47 26.71 19.14
CA LEU A 127 13.86 26.90 18.68
C LEU A 127 13.91 27.53 17.29
N GLN A 128 13.06 27.10 16.35
CA GLN A 128 12.90 27.70 15.03
C GLN A 128 12.52 29.18 15.15
N TRP A 129 11.48 29.47 15.93
CA TRP A 129 11.00 30.83 16.15
C TRP A 129 12.07 31.76 16.73
N MET A 130 12.87 31.27 17.70
CA MET A 130 13.98 32.05 18.26
C MET A 130 15.04 32.41 17.21
N VAL A 131 15.35 31.49 16.29
CA VAL A 131 16.33 31.73 15.22
C VAL A 131 15.77 32.72 14.21
N GLU A 132 14.51 32.54 13.79
CA GLU A 132 13.82 33.40 12.84
C GLU A 132 13.70 34.84 13.38
N ARG A 133 13.25 35.00 14.62
CA ARG A 133 13.07 36.31 15.27
C ARG A 133 14.29 36.76 16.06
N SER A 134 15.48 36.26 15.72
CA SER A 134 16.67 36.43 16.55
C SER A 134 16.98 37.91 16.87
N VAL A 135 16.64 38.87 15.99
CA VAL A 135 16.90 40.32 16.17
C VAL A 135 16.24 40.90 17.43
N HIS A 136 15.14 40.32 17.89
CA HIS A 136 14.42 40.76 19.09
C HIS A 136 15.01 40.22 20.39
N PHE A 137 16.00 39.32 20.33
CA PHE A 137 16.62 38.75 21.52
C PHE A 137 17.90 39.48 21.90
N SER A 138 17.90 40.03 23.12
CA SER A 138 19.07 40.62 23.74
C SER A 138 19.99 39.54 24.35
N GLN A 139 21.29 39.84 24.45
CA GLN A 139 22.30 38.96 25.07
C GLN A 139 22.33 37.51 24.52
N LYS A 140 22.13 37.34 23.21
CA LYS A 140 22.07 36.03 22.51
C LYS A 140 23.18 35.04 22.92
N ASN A 141 24.38 35.56 23.15
CA ASN A 141 25.59 34.80 23.50
C ASN A 141 25.49 34.09 24.86
N ARG A 142 24.48 34.41 25.67
CA ARG A 142 24.23 33.84 27.00
C ARG A 142 23.02 32.91 27.04
N ILE A 143 22.35 32.71 25.90
CA ILE A 143 21.25 31.77 25.78
C ILE A 143 21.84 30.40 25.46
N LYS A 144 21.50 29.41 26.29
CA LYS A 144 21.96 28.03 26.18
C LYS A 144 20.77 27.11 25.98
N CYS A 145 20.99 26.05 25.22
CA CYS A 145 20.05 24.96 25.08
C CYS A 145 20.65 23.68 25.63
N ARG A 146 19.83 22.85 26.28
CA ARG A 146 20.24 21.60 26.91
C ARG A 146 19.44 20.43 26.35
N TYR A 147 20.14 19.40 25.93
CA TYR A 147 19.57 18.12 25.52
C TYR A 147 19.25 17.24 26.73
N ASP A 148 18.44 16.20 26.55
CA ASP A 148 18.11 15.23 27.60
C ASP A 148 19.35 14.46 28.12
N ASN A 149 20.45 14.42 27.36
CA ASN A 149 21.74 13.85 27.78
C ASN A 149 22.64 14.85 28.55
N GLU A 150 22.08 15.96 29.04
CA GLU A 150 22.76 17.05 29.76
C GLU A 150 23.79 17.84 28.95
N THR A 151 23.96 17.58 27.65
CA THR A 151 24.85 18.39 26.81
C THR A 151 24.24 19.77 26.58
N THR A 152 25.06 20.82 26.77
CA THR A 152 24.63 22.21 26.58
C THR A 152 25.34 22.87 25.41
N ILE A 153 24.59 23.61 24.62
CA ILE A 153 25.07 24.34 23.44
C ILE A 153 24.62 25.81 23.49
N LEU A 154 25.34 26.68 22.78
CA LEU A 154 25.06 28.11 22.72
C LEU A 154 24.17 28.46 21.52
N LEU A 155 23.34 29.50 21.67
CA LEU A 155 22.46 30.03 20.62
C LEU A 155 23.18 30.38 19.32
N ALA A 156 24.45 30.81 19.39
CA ALA A 156 25.27 31.10 18.22
C ALA A 156 25.46 29.90 17.27
N THR A 157 25.20 28.66 17.73
CA THR A 157 25.29 27.42 16.95
C THR A 157 23.92 26.79 16.68
N PHE A 158 22.82 27.50 16.98
CA PHE A 158 21.47 26.94 16.81
C PHE A 158 21.14 26.57 15.38
N THR A 159 21.61 27.28 14.35
CA THR A 159 21.30 26.94 12.95
C THR A 159 21.76 25.52 12.58
N LYS A 160 22.99 25.14 12.95
CA LYS A 160 23.51 23.77 12.72
C LYS A 160 22.77 22.74 13.58
N THR A 161 22.50 23.12 14.82
CA THR A 161 21.81 22.25 15.79
C THR A 161 20.38 21.96 15.36
N LEU A 162 19.67 22.98 14.88
CA LEU A 162 18.30 22.89 14.42
C LEU A 162 18.20 21.95 13.23
N LEU A 163 19.11 22.07 12.25
CA LEU A 163 19.19 21.14 11.13
C LEU A 163 19.43 19.69 11.57
N GLN A 164 20.24 19.49 12.62
CA GLN A 164 20.47 18.16 13.19
C GLN A 164 19.22 17.64 13.90
N LEU A 165 18.57 18.46 14.74
CA LEU A 165 17.32 18.11 15.41
C LEU A 165 16.22 17.81 14.38
N GLU A 166 16.05 18.60 13.34
CA GLU A 166 15.06 18.37 12.29
C GLU A 166 15.27 17.01 11.60
N LYS A 167 16.53 16.60 11.42
CA LYS A 167 16.86 15.30 10.87
C LYS A 167 16.59 14.16 11.85
N GLU A 168 16.92 14.33 13.13
CA GLU A 168 16.69 13.32 14.18
C GLU A 168 15.19 13.15 14.51
N CYS A 169 14.45 14.26 14.54
CA CYS A 169 13.01 14.31 14.82
C CYS A 169 12.16 14.05 13.57
N GLY A 170 12.77 13.91 12.40
CA GLY A 170 12.09 13.60 11.14
C GLY A 170 11.33 12.28 11.23
N SER A 171 10.01 12.34 11.09
CA SER A 171 9.17 11.13 11.18
C SER A 171 9.34 10.24 9.95
N TYR A 172 9.95 9.07 10.14
CA TYR A 172 10.08 8.04 9.10
C TYR A 172 8.74 7.40 8.72
N THR A 173 7.63 7.74 9.39
CA THR A 173 6.30 7.16 9.12
C THR A 173 5.89 7.31 7.65
N MET A 174 6.08 8.49 7.06
CA MET A 174 5.73 8.73 5.65
C MET A 174 6.59 7.90 4.68
N LEU A 175 7.88 7.76 4.97
CA LEU A 175 8.79 6.94 4.17
C LEU A 175 8.41 5.45 4.28
N ILE A 176 8.08 4.97 5.47
CA ILE A 176 7.64 3.58 5.70
C ILE A 176 6.32 3.31 4.95
N ILE A 177 5.38 4.25 4.96
CA ILE A 177 4.11 4.13 4.23
C ILE A 177 4.39 4.03 2.72
N LEU A 178 5.23 4.88 2.16
CA LEU A 178 5.57 4.84 0.73
C LEU A 178 6.24 3.52 0.32
N MET A 179 7.19 3.05 1.14
CA MET A 179 7.90 1.79 0.89
C MET A 179 6.97 0.57 0.96
N SER A 180 6.03 0.55 1.92
CA SER A 180 5.07 -0.55 2.06
C SER A 180 4.06 -0.60 0.91
N VAL A 181 3.59 0.56 0.43
CA VAL A 181 2.71 0.65 -0.76
C VAL A 181 3.43 0.16 -2.01
N ALA A 182 4.69 0.56 -2.23
CA ALA A 182 5.47 0.10 -3.37
C ALA A 182 5.71 -1.42 -3.37
N LEU A 183 5.93 -2.02 -2.20
CA LEU A 183 6.07 -3.47 -2.10
C LEU A 183 4.77 -4.20 -2.45
N LEU A 184 3.63 -3.70 -1.96
CA LEU A 184 2.31 -4.29 -2.24
C LEU A 184 1.97 -4.25 -3.73
N THR A 185 2.24 -3.16 -4.43
CA THR A 185 1.97 -3.05 -5.88
C THR A 185 2.81 -4.03 -6.69
N VAL A 186 4.09 -4.23 -6.33
CA VAL A 186 4.96 -5.23 -6.97
C VAL A 186 4.43 -6.64 -6.71
N CYS A 187 4.04 -6.97 -5.48
CA CYS A 187 3.47 -8.27 -5.17
C CYS A 187 2.20 -8.57 -5.98
N ILE A 188 1.29 -7.60 -6.10
CA ILE A 188 0.03 -7.77 -6.85
C ILE A 188 0.31 -8.01 -8.34
N THR A 189 1.24 -7.27 -8.95
CA THR A 189 1.57 -7.43 -10.37
C THR A 189 2.20 -8.80 -10.64
N VAL A 190 3.10 -9.26 -9.78
CA VAL A 190 3.71 -10.61 -9.86
C VAL A 190 2.65 -11.71 -9.70
N ILE A 191 1.79 -11.62 -8.68
CA ILE A 191 0.72 -12.61 -8.44
C ILE A 191 -0.23 -12.67 -9.63
N SER A 192 -0.63 -11.52 -10.16
CA SER A 192 -1.52 -11.43 -11.32
C SER A 192 -0.88 -12.04 -12.56
N GLY A 193 0.42 -11.79 -12.80
CA GLY A 193 1.18 -12.38 -13.89
C GLY A 193 1.30 -13.91 -13.77
N LEU A 194 1.58 -14.42 -12.57
CA LEU A 194 1.63 -15.86 -12.29
C LEU A 194 0.24 -16.51 -12.48
N ALA A 195 -0.82 -15.89 -11.95
CA ALA A 195 -2.18 -16.39 -12.10
C ALA A 195 -2.62 -16.45 -13.57
N TYR A 196 -2.26 -15.44 -14.38
CA TYR A 196 -2.52 -15.45 -15.82
C TYR A 196 -1.73 -16.55 -16.54
N ARG A 197 -0.43 -16.69 -16.23
CA ARG A 197 0.44 -17.72 -16.82
C ARG A 197 -0.09 -19.13 -16.55
N TYR A 198 -0.55 -19.40 -15.33
CA TYR A 198 -1.02 -20.74 -14.90
C TYR A 198 -2.53 -20.91 -14.97
N ARG A 199 -3.28 -20.01 -15.63
CA ARG A 199 -4.76 -20.01 -15.63
C ARG A 199 -5.39 -21.34 -16.07
N TRP A 200 -4.80 -22.03 -17.04
CA TRP A 200 -5.31 -23.31 -17.54
C TRP A 200 -5.06 -24.45 -16.54
N THR A 201 -3.89 -24.46 -15.91
CA THR A 201 -3.56 -25.39 -14.81
C THR A 201 -4.50 -25.20 -13.63
N LEU A 202 -4.72 -23.95 -13.22
CA LEU A 202 -5.63 -23.61 -12.12
C LEU A 202 -7.08 -24.03 -12.42
N ARG A 203 -7.56 -23.78 -13.65
CA ARG A 203 -8.88 -24.24 -14.10
C ARG A 203 -8.98 -25.77 -14.09
N TYR A 204 -7.98 -26.47 -14.62
CA TYR A 204 -7.96 -27.93 -14.61
C TYR A 204 -8.01 -28.50 -13.17
N ILE A 205 -7.17 -28.00 -12.25
CA ILE A 205 -7.19 -28.41 -10.83
C ILE A 205 -8.54 -28.11 -10.19
N TYR A 206 -9.14 -26.95 -10.47
CA TYR A 206 -10.48 -26.60 -9.97
C TYR A 206 -11.54 -27.61 -10.45
N TYR A 207 -11.64 -27.87 -11.76
CA TYR A 207 -12.66 -28.78 -12.28
C TYR A 207 -12.44 -30.23 -11.80
N MET A 208 -11.19 -30.69 -11.73
CA MET A 208 -10.85 -32.01 -11.19
C MET A 208 -11.14 -32.16 -9.69
N THR A 209 -10.94 -31.11 -8.89
CA THR A 209 -11.23 -31.18 -7.44
C THR A 209 -12.72 -31.14 -7.17
N VAL A 210 -13.48 -30.33 -7.93
CA VAL A 210 -14.96 -30.30 -7.86
C VAL A 210 -15.56 -31.64 -8.28
N SER A 211 -15.07 -32.25 -9.36
CA SER A 211 -15.57 -33.55 -9.83
C SER A 211 -15.30 -34.68 -8.83
N LYS A 212 -14.09 -34.73 -8.23
CA LYS A 212 -13.75 -35.67 -7.15
C LYS A 212 -14.59 -35.45 -5.88
N TYR A 213 -14.91 -34.21 -5.53
CA TYR A 213 -15.72 -33.92 -4.35
C TYR A 213 -17.22 -34.23 -4.56
N ARG A 214 -17.74 -34.09 -5.79
CA ARG A 214 -19.12 -34.47 -6.15
C ARG A 214 -19.33 -35.98 -6.31
N ARG A 215 -18.32 -36.75 -6.75
CA ARG A 215 -18.33 -38.23 -6.72
C ARG A 215 -17.75 -38.75 -5.40
N TYR A 216 -18.56 -38.78 -4.34
CA TYR A 216 -18.22 -39.52 -3.10
C TYR A 216 -18.34 -41.04 -3.33
N LYS A 217 -17.42 -41.60 -4.12
CA LYS A 217 -17.06 -43.03 -4.14
C LYS A 217 -15.64 -43.16 -4.74
N PRO A 218 -14.64 -43.57 -3.95
CA PRO A 218 -13.35 -43.97 -4.51
C PRO A 218 -13.57 -45.35 -5.13
N GLN A 219 -13.71 -45.42 -6.46
CA GLN A 219 -13.65 -46.71 -7.14
C GLN A 219 -12.18 -46.96 -7.49
N ASN A 220 -11.67 -48.08 -6.98
CA ASN A 220 -10.34 -48.58 -7.31
C ASN A 220 -10.18 -48.59 -8.83
N ILE A 221 -9.13 -47.90 -9.29
CA ILE A 221 -8.83 -47.70 -10.69
C ILE A 221 -8.17 -48.98 -11.21
N ASP A 222 -9.00 -49.96 -11.56
CA ASP A 222 -8.77 -50.63 -12.84
C ASP A 222 -9.29 -49.64 -13.89
N HIS A 223 -8.43 -49.12 -14.74
CA HIS A 223 -8.81 -48.19 -15.81
C HIS A 223 -9.64 -48.91 -16.89
N ASN A 224 -10.85 -49.34 -16.56
CA ASN A 224 -11.87 -49.65 -17.55
C ASN A 224 -12.47 -48.33 -18.00
N PHE A 225 -11.92 -47.80 -19.08
CA PHE A 225 -12.49 -46.66 -19.78
C PHE A 225 -13.82 -47.09 -20.42
N SER A 226 -14.85 -46.25 -20.28
CA SER A 226 -16.16 -46.48 -20.90
C SER A 226 -16.16 -46.21 -22.40
N TYR A 227 -15.12 -45.52 -22.90
CA TYR A 227 -14.99 -45.17 -24.31
C TYR A 227 -13.55 -45.38 -24.78
N ASP A 228 -13.42 -45.77 -26.04
CA ASP A 228 -12.13 -45.92 -26.71
C ASP A 228 -11.58 -44.54 -27.09
N ALA A 229 -12.45 -43.63 -27.55
CA ALA A 229 -12.05 -42.25 -27.84
C ALA A 229 -13.20 -41.26 -27.67
N PHE A 230 -12.86 -40.05 -27.20
CA PHE A 230 -13.71 -38.87 -27.27
C PHE A 230 -13.34 -38.05 -28.51
N ILE A 231 -14.31 -37.70 -29.34
CA ILE A 231 -14.08 -36.84 -30.52
C ILE A 231 -14.55 -35.42 -30.21
N SER A 232 -13.59 -34.50 -30.22
CA SER A 232 -13.77 -33.05 -30.14
C SER A 232 -13.81 -32.47 -31.55
N TYR A 233 -14.94 -31.85 -31.91
CA TYR A 233 -15.20 -31.29 -33.24
C TYR A 233 -16.14 -30.08 -33.15
N ALA A 234 -16.03 -29.16 -34.10
CA ALA A 234 -16.92 -28.00 -34.19
C ALA A 234 -18.31 -28.40 -34.70
N ASP A 235 -19.36 -27.68 -34.31
CA ASP A 235 -20.74 -28.02 -34.69
C ASP A 235 -20.95 -28.02 -36.21
N GLU A 236 -20.20 -27.19 -36.93
CA GLU A 236 -20.18 -27.11 -38.39
C GLU A 236 -19.70 -28.42 -39.04
N ASP A 237 -18.79 -29.13 -38.38
CA ASP A 237 -18.14 -30.35 -38.89
C ASP A 237 -18.94 -31.61 -38.54
N LYS A 238 -20.09 -31.46 -37.86
CA LYS A 238 -20.99 -32.56 -37.48
C LYS A 238 -21.28 -33.53 -38.62
N SER A 239 -21.49 -33.00 -39.82
CA SER A 239 -21.89 -33.81 -40.97
C SER A 239 -20.84 -34.87 -41.32
N PHE A 240 -19.56 -34.50 -41.30
CA PHE A 240 -18.42 -35.40 -41.49
C PHE A 240 -18.36 -36.44 -40.36
N ILE A 241 -18.50 -36.01 -39.11
CA ILE A 241 -18.42 -36.92 -37.97
C ILE A 241 -19.51 -37.98 -37.99
N VAL A 242 -20.77 -37.57 -38.18
CA VAL A 242 -21.90 -38.49 -38.10
C VAL A 242 -22.02 -39.39 -39.33
N LYS A 243 -21.70 -38.88 -40.53
CA LYS A 243 -21.93 -39.63 -41.78
C LYS A 243 -20.73 -40.46 -42.21
N GLU A 244 -19.51 -40.06 -41.86
CA GLU A 244 -18.28 -40.70 -42.35
C GLU A 244 -17.48 -41.31 -41.20
N CYS A 245 -17.17 -40.54 -40.16
CA CYS A 245 -16.30 -40.98 -39.07
C CYS A 245 -16.94 -42.09 -38.21
N LEU A 246 -18.13 -41.85 -37.65
CA LEU A 246 -18.77 -42.81 -36.75
C LEU A 246 -19.08 -44.18 -37.41
N PRO A 247 -19.61 -44.27 -38.64
CA PRO A 247 -19.84 -45.57 -39.27
C PRO A 247 -18.56 -46.41 -39.42
N ILE A 248 -17.41 -45.77 -39.67
CA ILE A 248 -16.15 -46.48 -39.85
C ILE A 248 -15.56 -46.90 -38.50
N LEU A 249 -15.62 -46.03 -37.49
CA LEU A 249 -15.05 -46.31 -36.18
C LEU A 249 -15.93 -47.26 -35.34
N GLU A 250 -17.24 -47.02 -35.26
CA GLU A 250 -18.16 -47.82 -34.44
C GLU A 250 -18.58 -49.12 -35.14
N VAL A 251 -19.03 -49.05 -36.40
CA VAL A 251 -19.61 -50.24 -37.07
C VAL A 251 -18.53 -51.15 -37.65
N GLN A 252 -17.54 -50.59 -38.34
CA GLN A 252 -16.45 -51.40 -38.94
C GLN A 252 -15.31 -51.66 -37.96
N GLY A 253 -15.02 -50.69 -37.08
CA GLY A 253 -13.95 -50.78 -36.08
C GLY A 253 -14.37 -51.40 -34.75
N GLY A 254 -15.68 -51.49 -34.47
CA GLY A 254 -16.20 -52.04 -33.22
C GLY A 254 -15.84 -51.21 -31.99
N MET A 255 -15.55 -49.92 -32.15
CA MET A 255 -15.09 -49.04 -31.08
C MET A 255 -16.24 -48.25 -30.42
N GLU A 256 -16.13 -48.01 -29.12
CA GLU A 256 -17.03 -47.14 -28.36
C GLU A 256 -16.53 -45.69 -28.40
N ILE A 257 -17.20 -44.85 -29.18
CA ILE A 257 -16.81 -43.45 -29.39
C ILE A 257 -17.72 -42.53 -28.59
N CYS A 258 -17.16 -41.54 -27.90
CA CYS A 258 -17.92 -40.49 -27.21
C CYS A 258 -17.98 -39.22 -28.07
N ILE A 259 -19.18 -38.67 -28.29
CA ILE A 259 -19.41 -37.37 -28.94
C ILE A 259 -20.36 -36.49 -28.15
N HIS A 260 -20.12 -35.18 -28.17
CA HIS A 260 -20.86 -34.21 -27.35
C HIS A 260 -22.36 -34.10 -27.69
N GLN A 261 -22.76 -34.37 -28.93
CA GLN A 261 -24.17 -34.27 -29.33
C GLN A 261 -25.04 -35.49 -28.96
N ARG A 262 -24.41 -36.63 -28.65
CA ARG A 262 -25.12 -37.88 -28.32
C ARG A 262 -24.98 -38.24 -26.85
N ASP A 263 -23.77 -38.10 -26.30
CA ASP A 263 -23.40 -38.75 -25.05
C ASP A 263 -23.38 -37.76 -23.85
N PHE A 264 -23.50 -36.46 -24.10
CA PHE A 264 -23.57 -35.47 -23.02
C PHE A 264 -24.94 -35.50 -22.34
N LEU A 265 -24.92 -35.51 -21.00
CA LEU A 265 -26.14 -35.57 -20.21
C LEU A 265 -26.84 -34.20 -20.20
N PRO A 266 -28.12 -34.12 -20.61
CA PRO A 266 -28.87 -32.88 -20.55
C PRO A 266 -29.12 -32.48 -19.08
N GLY A 267 -28.91 -31.20 -18.77
CA GLY A 267 -29.06 -30.67 -17.42
C GLY A 267 -27.76 -30.62 -16.60
N GLU A 268 -26.68 -31.23 -17.08
CA GLU A 268 -25.33 -31.05 -16.52
C GLU A 268 -24.62 -29.83 -17.12
N GLU A 269 -23.67 -29.28 -16.37
CA GLU A 269 -22.82 -28.19 -16.87
C GLU A 269 -21.92 -28.71 -18.02
N ILE A 270 -21.86 -27.99 -19.14
CA ILE A 270 -21.09 -28.39 -20.33
C ILE A 270 -19.62 -28.69 -19.97
N THR A 271 -19.02 -27.90 -19.07
CA THR A 271 -17.65 -28.09 -18.59
C THR A 271 -17.46 -29.43 -17.86
N ASN A 272 -18.47 -29.91 -17.11
CA ASN A 272 -18.45 -31.20 -16.45
C ASN A 272 -18.60 -32.33 -17.47
N ASN A 273 -19.53 -32.19 -18.41
CA ASN A 273 -19.71 -33.16 -19.50
C ASN A 273 -18.41 -33.35 -20.30
N ILE A 274 -17.73 -32.26 -20.66
CA ILE A 274 -16.42 -32.28 -21.33
C ILE A 274 -15.37 -33.00 -20.49
N THR A 275 -15.24 -32.63 -19.21
CA THR A 275 -14.21 -33.21 -18.34
C THR A 275 -14.45 -34.71 -18.13
N ASN A 276 -15.70 -35.13 -17.97
CA ASN A 276 -16.08 -36.53 -17.83
C ASN A 276 -15.82 -37.32 -19.11
N ALA A 277 -16.20 -36.78 -20.28
CA ALA A 277 -15.96 -37.42 -21.57
C ALA A 277 -14.46 -37.69 -21.82
N ILE A 278 -13.60 -36.72 -21.50
CA ILE A 278 -12.15 -36.87 -21.60
C ILE A 278 -11.62 -37.92 -20.59
N HIS A 279 -12.13 -37.90 -19.36
CA HIS A 279 -11.67 -38.83 -18.31
C HIS A 279 -12.10 -40.28 -18.56
N GLU A 280 -13.32 -40.47 -19.07
CA GLU A 280 -13.91 -41.79 -19.34
C GLU A 280 -13.48 -42.37 -20.70
N SER A 281 -12.74 -41.60 -21.52
CA SER A 281 -12.18 -42.04 -22.80
C SER A 281 -10.68 -42.34 -22.75
N ARG A 282 -10.20 -43.33 -23.51
CA ARG A 282 -8.76 -43.63 -23.60
C ARG A 282 -7.97 -42.56 -24.35
N LYS A 283 -8.52 -42.10 -25.47
CA LYS A 283 -7.95 -41.04 -26.30
C LYS A 283 -8.92 -39.88 -26.47
N THR A 284 -8.39 -38.70 -26.75
CA THR A 284 -9.15 -37.54 -27.21
C THR A 284 -8.66 -37.18 -28.61
N ILE A 285 -9.56 -37.24 -29.58
CA ILE A 285 -9.30 -36.93 -30.98
C ILE A 285 -9.84 -35.53 -31.26
N CYS A 286 -8.99 -34.62 -31.68
CA CYS A 286 -9.40 -33.26 -32.06
C CYS A 286 -9.43 -33.14 -33.58
N ILE A 287 -10.60 -32.87 -34.13
CA ILE A 287 -10.81 -32.65 -35.57
C ILE A 287 -10.54 -31.18 -35.85
N ILE A 288 -9.36 -30.89 -36.39
CA ILE A 288 -8.84 -29.53 -36.56
C ILE A 288 -9.31 -28.97 -37.91
N THR A 289 -10.18 -27.96 -37.81
CA THR A 289 -10.74 -27.14 -38.89
C THR A 289 -10.63 -25.66 -38.51
N ARG A 290 -10.98 -24.75 -39.43
CA ARG A 290 -11.08 -23.32 -39.05
C ARG A 290 -12.14 -23.09 -37.98
N SER A 291 -13.30 -23.75 -38.12
CA SER A 291 -14.40 -23.70 -37.16
C SER A 291 -13.99 -24.21 -35.78
N PHE A 292 -13.13 -25.25 -35.73
CA PHE A 292 -12.57 -25.75 -34.46
C PHE A 292 -11.73 -24.68 -33.74
N LEU A 293 -10.85 -23.99 -34.48
CA LEU A 293 -9.96 -22.97 -33.91
C LEU A 293 -10.72 -21.75 -33.40
N ASP A 294 -11.83 -21.40 -34.05
CA ASP A 294 -12.70 -20.29 -33.66
C ASP A 294 -13.67 -20.66 -32.51
N SER A 295 -13.92 -21.96 -32.28
CA SER A 295 -14.82 -22.44 -31.24
C SER A 295 -14.21 -22.42 -29.84
N TYR A 296 -14.85 -21.68 -28.94
CA TYR A 296 -14.47 -21.63 -27.52
C TYR A 296 -14.47 -23.02 -26.86
N TYR A 297 -15.50 -23.84 -27.13
CA TYR A 297 -15.64 -25.14 -26.49
C TYR A 297 -14.62 -26.15 -27.00
N CYS A 298 -14.35 -26.18 -28.32
CA CYS A 298 -13.32 -27.04 -28.91
C CYS A 298 -11.93 -26.70 -28.36
N MET A 299 -11.59 -25.41 -28.30
CA MET A 299 -10.33 -24.97 -27.69
C MET A 299 -10.28 -25.25 -26.19
N PHE A 300 -11.42 -25.21 -25.49
CA PHE A 300 -11.50 -25.61 -24.09
C PHE A 300 -11.23 -27.11 -23.91
N GLU A 301 -11.92 -27.97 -24.67
CA GLU A 301 -11.74 -29.43 -24.71
C GLU A 301 -10.27 -29.80 -24.96
N PHE A 302 -9.65 -29.23 -26.00
CA PHE A 302 -8.23 -29.43 -26.30
C PHE A 302 -7.32 -29.08 -25.11
N ASN A 303 -7.52 -27.91 -24.48
CA ASN A 303 -6.69 -27.50 -23.36
C ASN A 303 -6.90 -28.40 -22.12
N ILE A 304 -8.12 -28.88 -21.87
CA ILE A 304 -8.40 -29.82 -20.76
C ILE A 304 -7.76 -31.18 -21.03
N ALA A 305 -7.91 -31.74 -22.22
CA ALA A 305 -7.30 -33.01 -22.59
C ALA A 305 -5.76 -32.95 -22.54
N ARG A 306 -5.16 -31.81 -22.92
CA ARG A 306 -3.71 -31.59 -22.74
C ARG A 306 -3.30 -31.61 -21.27
N MET A 307 -4.06 -30.95 -20.40
CA MET A 307 -3.76 -30.97 -18.95
C MET A 307 -3.93 -32.37 -18.36
N GLU A 308 -4.95 -33.12 -18.79
CA GLU A 308 -5.17 -34.51 -18.38
C GLU A 308 -3.98 -35.41 -18.73
N SER A 309 -3.46 -35.28 -19.97
CA SER A 309 -2.24 -35.96 -20.43
C SER A 309 -1.05 -35.72 -19.49
N ILE A 310 -0.81 -34.46 -19.11
CA ILE A 310 0.35 -34.06 -18.30
C ILE A 310 0.20 -34.48 -16.83
N TYR A 311 -0.95 -34.22 -16.22
CA TYR A 311 -1.10 -34.31 -14.76
C TYR A 311 -1.72 -35.63 -14.27
N SER A 312 -2.67 -36.20 -15.00
CA SER A 312 -3.41 -37.39 -14.58
C SER A 312 -2.82 -38.67 -15.21
N ARG A 313 -2.40 -38.58 -16.48
CA ARG A 313 -1.89 -39.72 -17.24
C ARG A 313 -0.36 -39.83 -17.28
N GLY A 314 0.34 -39.08 -16.42
CA GLY A 314 1.79 -39.19 -16.26
C GLY A 314 2.61 -38.85 -17.51
N GLY A 315 2.06 -38.03 -18.41
CA GLY A 315 2.70 -37.63 -19.66
C GLY A 315 2.48 -38.57 -20.85
N THR A 316 1.63 -39.60 -20.72
CA THR A 316 1.27 -40.43 -21.88
C THR A 316 0.47 -39.62 -22.89
N ASN A 317 0.82 -39.70 -24.17
CA ASN A 317 0.06 -38.98 -25.20
C ASN A 317 -1.33 -39.59 -25.40
N ILE A 318 -2.35 -38.88 -24.92
CA ILE A 318 -3.78 -39.21 -25.13
C ILE A 318 -4.43 -38.34 -26.21
N LEU A 319 -3.69 -37.38 -26.78
CA LEU A 319 -4.20 -36.44 -27.79
C LEU A 319 -3.82 -36.92 -29.20
N LEU A 320 -4.82 -36.98 -30.08
CA LEU A 320 -4.63 -37.19 -31.51
C LEU A 320 -5.20 -36.00 -32.28
N LEU A 321 -4.35 -35.29 -33.02
CA LEU A 321 -4.80 -34.19 -33.87
C LEU A 321 -5.10 -34.72 -35.27
N VAL A 322 -6.29 -34.44 -35.79
CA VAL A 322 -6.70 -34.82 -37.14
C VAL A 322 -7.00 -33.55 -37.93
N PHE A 323 -6.13 -33.21 -38.87
CA PHE A 323 -6.32 -32.06 -39.76
C PHE A 323 -7.28 -32.43 -40.88
N TYR A 324 -8.51 -31.92 -40.78
CA TYR A 324 -9.54 -32.15 -41.79
C TYR A 324 -9.51 -31.09 -42.90
N ASP A 325 -9.18 -29.84 -42.53
CA ASP A 325 -8.97 -28.75 -43.50
C ASP A 325 -7.47 -28.48 -43.73
N GLN A 326 -7.12 -28.00 -44.92
CA GLN A 326 -5.81 -27.41 -45.17
C GLN A 326 -5.66 -26.08 -44.43
N LEU A 327 -4.90 -26.10 -43.33
CA LEU A 327 -4.61 -24.96 -42.48
C LEU A 327 -3.16 -24.51 -42.62
N ARG A 328 -2.92 -23.19 -42.59
CA ARG A 328 -1.56 -22.65 -42.57
C ARG A 328 -1.04 -22.70 -41.14
N ALA A 329 0.24 -23.03 -40.97
CA ALA A 329 0.87 -23.09 -39.64
C ALA A 329 0.76 -21.78 -38.83
N GLN A 330 0.63 -20.63 -39.51
CA GLN A 330 0.46 -19.32 -38.86
C GLN A 330 -0.91 -19.14 -38.19
N ASP A 331 -1.92 -19.87 -38.66
CA ASP A 331 -3.28 -19.82 -38.15
C ASP A 331 -3.43 -20.72 -36.90
N LEU A 332 -2.42 -21.56 -36.59
CA LEU A 332 -2.44 -22.47 -35.45
C LEU A 332 -1.89 -21.84 -34.16
N PRO A 333 -2.54 -22.09 -33.01
CA PRO A 333 -1.98 -21.75 -31.71
C PRO A 333 -0.60 -22.39 -31.49
N LEU A 334 0.34 -21.65 -30.88
CA LEU A 334 1.70 -22.12 -30.56
C LEU A 334 1.74 -23.52 -29.92
N VAL A 335 0.80 -23.81 -29.02
CA VAL A 335 0.78 -25.09 -28.31
C VAL A 335 0.38 -26.27 -29.21
N MET A 336 -0.41 -26.04 -30.27
CA MET A 336 -0.70 -27.07 -31.26
C MET A 336 0.50 -27.30 -32.19
N LEU A 337 1.26 -26.24 -32.52
CA LEU A 337 2.49 -26.37 -33.31
C LEU A 337 3.53 -27.25 -32.62
N GLU A 338 3.66 -27.19 -31.29
CA GLU A 338 4.52 -28.09 -30.52
C GLU A 338 4.13 -29.57 -30.69
N LEU A 339 2.83 -29.87 -30.73
CA LEU A 339 2.32 -31.24 -30.94
C LEU A 339 2.50 -31.71 -32.39
N VAL A 340 2.35 -30.80 -33.36
CA VAL A 340 2.63 -31.07 -34.78
C VAL A 340 4.11 -31.37 -34.99
N GLN A 341 5.02 -30.66 -34.33
CA GLN A 341 6.46 -30.92 -34.39
C GLN A 341 6.87 -32.27 -33.77
N GLN A 342 6.01 -32.85 -32.95
CA GLN A 342 6.17 -34.19 -32.38
C GLN A 342 5.55 -35.29 -33.25
N ASP A 343 5.21 -34.97 -34.51
CA ASP A 343 4.54 -35.85 -35.48
C ASP A 343 3.28 -36.55 -34.93
N SER A 344 2.62 -35.92 -33.96
CA SER A 344 1.46 -36.46 -33.26
C SER A 344 0.15 -36.01 -33.92
N TYR A 345 0.08 -36.11 -35.25
CA TYR A 345 -1.08 -35.70 -36.03
C TYR A 345 -1.33 -36.60 -37.25
N LEU A 346 -2.56 -36.55 -37.78
CA LEU A 346 -2.96 -37.19 -39.03
C LEU A 346 -3.62 -36.13 -39.93
N GLU A 347 -3.31 -36.17 -41.23
CA GLU A 347 -3.96 -35.33 -42.24
C GLU A 347 -5.01 -36.15 -42.99
N TYR A 348 -6.18 -35.55 -43.22
CA TYR A 348 -7.22 -36.16 -44.02
C TYR A 348 -6.79 -36.18 -45.50
N PRO A 349 -6.86 -37.33 -46.19
CA PRO A 349 -6.33 -37.50 -47.54
C PRO A 349 -7.27 -36.91 -48.61
N ASP A 350 -6.69 -36.41 -49.71
CA ASP A 350 -7.43 -35.92 -50.88
C ASP A 350 -7.84 -37.03 -51.86
N ASP A 351 -7.30 -38.26 -51.71
CA ASP A 351 -7.47 -39.39 -52.63
C ASP A 351 -8.13 -40.63 -51.99
N GLU A 352 -8.85 -41.43 -52.80
CA GLU A 352 -9.58 -42.62 -52.32
C GLU A 352 -8.68 -43.71 -51.72
N GLN A 353 -7.43 -43.85 -52.18
CA GLN A 353 -6.49 -44.83 -51.63
C GLN A 353 -5.94 -44.37 -50.28
N GLY A 354 -5.63 -43.09 -50.14
CA GLY A 354 -5.28 -42.46 -48.88
C GLY A 354 -6.36 -42.63 -47.82
N ASN A 355 -7.64 -42.61 -48.21
CA ASN A 355 -8.78 -42.74 -47.29
C ASN A 355 -8.73 -44.03 -46.46
N ILE A 356 -8.42 -45.18 -47.08
CA ILE A 356 -8.30 -46.46 -46.38
C ILE A 356 -7.16 -46.43 -45.36
N VAL A 357 -5.99 -45.94 -45.77
CA VAL A 357 -4.79 -45.86 -44.91
C VAL A 357 -5.00 -44.91 -43.73
N PHE A 358 -5.72 -43.81 -43.94
CA PHE A 358 -6.06 -42.84 -42.91
C PHE A 358 -6.89 -43.47 -41.79
N TRP A 359 -7.97 -44.20 -42.14
CA TRP A 359 -8.82 -44.83 -41.14
C TRP A 359 -8.14 -45.96 -40.39
N ASP A 360 -7.27 -46.73 -41.04
CA ASP A 360 -6.48 -47.76 -40.38
C ASP A 360 -5.50 -47.14 -39.36
N LYS A 361 -4.83 -46.02 -39.72
CA LYS A 361 -3.97 -45.28 -38.80
C LYS A 361 -4.73 -44.69 -37.61
N ILE A 362 -5.95 -44.18 -37.82
CA ILE A 362 -6.79 -43.70 -36.70
C ILE A 362 -7.11 -44.86 -35.75
N LYS A 363 -7.56 -46.00 -36.28
CA LYS A 363 -7.88 -47.19 -35.46
C LYS A 363 -6.68 -47.65 -34.65
N GLU A 364 -5.50 -47.71 -35.28
CA GLU A 364 -4.26 -48.09 -34.61
C GLU A 364 -3.87 -47.08 -33.51
N ALA A 365 -4.00 -45.78 -33.76
CA ALA A 365 -3.72 -44.73 -32.79
C ALA A 365 -4.67 -44.74 -31.57
N ILE A 366 -5.92 -45.20 -31.75
CA ILE A 366 -6.89 -45.39 -30.65
C ILE A 366 -6.58 -46.65 -29.82
N ALA A 367 -6.04 -47.69 -30.45
CA ALA A 367 -5.74 -48.97 -29.82
C ALA A 367 -4.45 -48.97 -28.97
N LEU A 368 -3.51 -48.06 -29.26
CA LEU A 368 -2.23 -47.84 -28.54
C LEU A 368 -2.39 -47.04 -27.26
#